data_AF-A0AA89BCT5-F1
#
_entry.id   AF-A0AA89BCT5-F1
#
_cell.length_a   1.000
_cell.length_b   1.000
_cell.length_c   1.000
_cell.angle_alpha   90.00
_cell.angle_beta   90.00
_cell.angle_gamma   90.00
#
_symmetry.space_group_name_H-M   'P 1'
#
loop_
_entity.id
_entity.type
_entity.pdbx_description
1 polymer ?
#
loop_
_entity_poly.entity_id
_entity_poly.type
_entity_poly.pdbx_seq_one_letter_code
_entity_poly.pdbx_strand_id
1 'polypeptide(L)'
;MRSSNSRPSRPVLLLLLICFVTAVRAAAEKRRPGFLFTRTRGRCSPQFWSSRTELWPRMVPQRSTVSKVFGSRAYERYRYDLTLLEATARNDDVENAFARLVKESTAALLNSYARIGYPYTAWEVKTLLIRGLVSEKAAAVQAQHFHEANQACN
;
A
#
# COMPACT_ATOMS: atom_id res chain seq x y z
N MET A 1 29.36 -73.14 -26.55
CA MET A 1 29.63 -72.09 -27.55
C MET A 1 28.96 -70.80 -27.10
N ARG A 2 29.70 -69.69 -27.15
CA ARG A 2 29.37 -68.36 -26.58
C ARG A 2 28.20 -67.70 -27.30
N SER A 3 27.17 -67.27 -26.56
CA SER A 3 26.23 -66.25 -27.03
C SER A 3 26.72 -64.87 -26.56
N SER A 4 26.97 -63.98 -27.52
CA SER A 4 27.56 -62.67 -27.30
C SER A 4 26.54 -61.67 -26.75
N ASN A 5 26.77 -61.17 -25.53
CA ASN A 5 26.14 -59.96 -25.03
C ASN A 5 26.61 -58.74 -25.85
N SER A 6 25.72 -58.19 -26.67
CA SER A 6 25.94 -56.92 -27.37
C SER A 6 25.88 -55.77 -26.36
N ARG A 7 27.03 -55.15 -26.09
CA ARG A 7 27.13 -53.92 -25.31
C ARG A 7 26.53 -52.77 -26.12
N PRO A 8 25.57 -51.99 -25.60
CA PRO A 8 25.01 -50.86 -26.32
C PRO A 8 26.10 -49.80 -26.56
N SER A 9 26.17 -49.34 -27.81
CA SER A 9 27.18 -48.41 -28.29
C SER A 9 27.10 -47.07 -27.55
N ARG A 10 28.26 -46.47 -27.26
CA ARG A 10 28.42 -45.15 -26.60
C ARG A 10 27.46 -44.03 -27.04
N PRO A 11 27.08 -43.86 -28.32
CA PRO A 11 26.12 -42.81 -28.69
C PRO A 11 24.70 -43.05 -28.16
N VAL A 12 24.28 -44.30 -27.98
CA VAL A 12 22.94 -44.66 -27.47
C VAL A 12 22.80 -44.32 -25.99
N LEU A 13 23.86 -44.54 -25.21
CA LEU A 13 23.92 -44.15 -23.79
C LEU A 13 23.88 -42.62 -23.63
N LEU A 14 24.54 -41.89 -24.53
CA LEU A 14 24.55 -40.42 -24.52
C LEU A 14 23.17 -39.84 -24.84
N LEU A 15 22.47 -40.41 -25.82
CA LEU A 15 21.09 -40.04 -26.18
C LEU A 15 20.11 -40.29 -25.04
N LEU A 16 20.22 -41.43 -24.34
CA LEU A 16 19.39 -41.74 -23.18
C LEU A 16 19.64 -40.77 -22.02
N LEU A 17 20.89 -40.39 -21.77
CA LEU A 17 21.23 -39.39 -20.75
C LEU A 17 20.65 -38.01 -21.07
N ILE A 18 20.70 -37.57 -22.34
CA ILE A 18 20.15 -36.28 -22.76
C ILE A 18 18.62 -36.26 -22.60
N CYS A 19 17.92 -37.35 -22.93
CA CYS A 19 16.47 -37.46 -22.76
C CYS A 19 16.01 -37.44 -21.29
N PHE A 20 16.81 -37.96 -20.36
CA PHE A 20 16.48 -37.88 -18.93
C PHE A 20 16.64 -36.47 -18.36
N VAL A 21 17.59 -35.67 -18.86
CA VAL A 21 17.81 -34.29 -18.37
C VAL A 21 16.68 -33.34 -18.77
N THR A 22 16.03 -33.55 -19.92
CA THR A 22 14.90 -32.70 -20.36
C THR A 22 13.61 -32.98 -19.58
N ALA A 23 13.34 -34.23 -19.23
CA ALA A 23 12.14 -34.61 -18.47
C ALA A 23 12.14 -34.03 -17.03
N VAL A 24 13.30 -33.98 -16.37
CA VAL A 24 13.43 -33.43 -15.02
C VAL A 24 13.19 -31.91 -14.98
N ARG A 25 13.56 -31.18 -16.05
CA ARG A 25 13.31 -29.73 -16.14
C ARG A 25 11.83 -29.38 -16.26
N ALA A 26 11.04 -30.19 -16.99
CA ALA A 26 9.60 -29.93 -17.17
C ALA A 26 8.77 -30.16 -15.89
N ALA A 27 9.23 -31.02 -14.96
CA ALA A 27 8.54 -31.28 -13.70
C ALA A 27 8.80 -30.22 -12.62
N ALA A 28 9.90 -29.46 -12.73
CA ALA A 28 10.27 -28.43 -11.75
C ALA A 28 9.49 -27.10 -11.94
N GLU A 29 8.89 -26.88 -13.11
CA GLU A 29 8.24 -25.60 -13.46
C GLU A 29 6.81 -25.45 -12.93
N LYS A 30 6.21 -26.51 -12.38
CA LYS A 30 4.81 -26.49 -11.86
C LYS A 30 4.67 -26.50 -10.34
N ARG A 31 5.70 -26.11 -9.59
CA ARG A 31 5.47 -25.64 -8.21
C ARG A 31 4.96 -24.21 -8.27
N ARG A 32 3.66 -24.07 -8.56
CA ARG A 32 2.93 -22.83 -8.30
C ARG A 32 3.11 -22.50 -6.81
N PRO A 33 3.68 -21.36 -6.43
CA PRO A 33 3.70 -20.94 -5.04
C PRO A 33 2.24 -20.80 -4.60
N GLY A 34 1.88 -21.41 -3.48
CA GLY A 34 0.62 -21.08 -2.81
C GLY A 34 0.59 -19.56 -2.61
N PHE A 35 -0.53 -18.93 -2.93
CA PHE A 35 -0.71 -17.50 -2.78
C PHE A 35 -0.61 -17.13 -1.29
N LEU A 36 0.60 -16.89 -0.80
CA LEU A 36 0.80 -16.06 0.36
C LEU A 36 0.42 -14.66 -0.08
N PHE A 37 -0.82 -14.26 0.21
CA PHE A 37 -1.22 -12.86 0.22
C PHE A 37 -0.43 -12.14 1.32
N THR A 38 0.88 -11.98 1.11
CA THR A 38 1.64 -10.93 1.77
C THR A 38 1.19 -9.64 1.09
N ARG A 39 -0.02 -9.18 1.44
CA ARG A 39 -0.37 -7.78 1.17
C ARG A 39 0.62 -7.00 1.99
N THR A 40 1.68 -6.52 1.36
CA THR A 40 2.57 -5.51 1.90
C THR A 40 1.66 -4.39 2.36
N ARG A 41 1.37 -4.34 3.67
CA ARG A 41 0.62 -3.24 4.24
C ARG A 41 1.52 -2.03 4.07
N GLY A 42 1.16 -1.14 3.13
CA GLY A 42 1.94 0.07 2.87
C GLY A 42 2.12 0.83 4.19
N ARG A 43 3.38 1.17 4.50
CA ARG A 43 3.77 1.92 5.71
C ARG A 43 3.29 3.36 5.74
N CYS A 44 2.50 3.74 4.74
CA CYS A 44 2.02 5.09 4.51
C CYS A 44 0.48 5.15 4.46
N SER A 45 -0.20 4.02 4.64
CA SER A 45 -1.67 3.95 4.61
C SER A 45 -2.30 4.55 5.89
N PRO A 46 -3.57 5.02 5.83
CA PRO A 46 -4.31 5.41 7.03
C PRO A 46 -4.33 4.30 8.09
N GLN A 47 -4.50 3.04 7.66
CA GLN A 47 -4.54 1.89 8.55
C GLN A 47 -3.22 1.69 9.30
N PHE A 48 -2.08 1.91 8.64
CA PHE A 48 -0.76 1.84 9.27
C PHE A 48 -0.59 2.92 10.35
N TRP A 49 -1.00 4.15 10.06
CA TRP A 49 -0.94 5.22 11.06
C TRP A 49 -1.88 4.98 12.25
N SER A 50 -3.05 4.40 12.01
CA SER A 50 -4.00 4.02 13.06
C SER A 50 -3.55 2.83 13.91
N SER A 51 -2.70 1.94 13.38
CA SER A 51 -2.22 0.76 14.12
C SER A 51 -1.20 1.11 15.21
N ARG A 52 -0.72 2.36 15.25
CA ARG A 52 0.25 2.89 16.23
C ARG A 52 1.54 2.08 16.28
N THR A 53 1.89 1.41 15.19
CA THR A 53 3.11 0.61 15.08
C THR A 53 4.34 1.51 15.00
N GLU A 54 4.19 2.74 14.53
CA GLU A 54 5.24 3.75 14.45
C GLU A 54 4.88 5.01 15.24
N LEU A 55 5.90 5.69 15.74
CA LEU A 55 5.75 6.99 16.38
C LEU A 55 5.29 8.03 15.36
N TRP A 56 4.35 8.87 15.77
CA TRP A 56 3.89 9.97 14.93
C TRP A 56 4.97 11.06 14.81
N PRO A 57 5.02 11.80 13.68
CA PRO A 57 5.91 12.95 13.52
C PRO A 57 5.71 13.97 14.64
N ARG A 58 6.80 14.48 15.21
CA ARG A 58 6.75 15.45 16.33
C ARG A 58 5.96 16.72 15.99
N MET A 59 5.93 17.10 14.72
CA MET A 59 5.19 18.28 14.23
C MET A 59 3.67 18.14 14.40
N VAL A 60 3.15 16.91 14.47
CA VAL A 60 1.70 16.64 14.52
C VAL A 60 1.42 15.52 15.53
N PRO A 61 1.12 15.85 16.78
CA PRO A 61 0.73 14.85 17.79
C PRO A 61 -0.59 14.14 17.43
N GLN A 62 -0.71 12.87 17.84
CA GLN A 62 -1.91 12.01 17.63
C GLN A 62 -3.24 12.66 18.05
N ARG A 63 -3.22 13.35 19.20
CA ARG A 63 -4.41 13.98 19.79
C ARG A 63 -4.72 15.36 19.21
N SER A 64 -3.94 15.82 18.23
CA SER A 64 -4.27 17.07 17.54
C SER A 64 -5.60 16.90 16.82
N THR A 65 -6.47 17.89 16.95
CA THR A 65 -7.74 17.89 16.24
C THR A 65 -7.53 18.23 14.77
N VAL A 66 -8.40 17.70 13.91
CA VAL A 66 -8.46 18.03 12.48
C VAL A 66 -8.59 19.54 12.28
N SER A 67 -9.46 20.19 13.05
CA SER A 67 -9.66 21.64 13.03
C SER A 67 -8.39 22.44 13.36
N LYS A 68 -7.61 22.01 14.36
CA LYS A 68 -6.36 22.67 14.74
C LYS A 68 -5.27 22.54 13.67
N VAL A 69 -5.26 21.43 12.94
CA VAL A 69 -4.20 21.09 11.98
C VAL A 69 -4.50 21.64 10.57
N PHE A 70 -5.76 21.54 10.14
CA PHE A 70 -6.23 21.92 8.81
C PHE A 70 -6.95 23.27 8.76
N GLY A 71 -7.30 23.84 9.91
CA GLY A 71 -7.91 25.17 10.02
C GLY A 71 -9.44 25.18 10.08
N SER A 72 -10.00 26.39 10.13
CA SER A 72 -11.43 26.64 10.38
C SER A 72 -12.38 26.03 9.36
N ARG A 73 -11.99 25.95 8.09
CA ARG A 73 -12.83 25.30 7.07
C ARG A 73 -13.04 23.80 7.33
N ALA A 74 -12.08 23.14 7.97
CA ALA A 74 -12.27 21.75 8.40
C ALA A 74 -13.23 21.66 9.60
N TYR A 75 -13.26 22.68 10.46
CA TYR A 75 -14.21 22.78 11.57
C TYR A 75 -15.67 22.91 11.11
N GLU A 76 -15.94 23.61 10.00
CA GLU A 76 -17.29 23.72 9.45
C GLU A 76 -17.85 22.37 8.97
N ARG A 77 -16.97 21.41 8.64
CA ARG A 77 -17.36 20.11 8.07
C ARG A 77 -17.29 18.97 9.08
N TYR A 78 -16.30 18.96 9.94
CA TYR A 78 -16.00 17.85 10.84
C TYR A 78 -16.30 18.23 12.30
N ARG A 79 -16.54 17.20 13.12
CA ARG A 79 -16.70 17.40 14.56
C ARG A 79 -15.46 18.07 15.15
N TYR A 80 -15.65 19.03 16.04
CA TYR A 80 -14.57 19.86 16.61
C TYR A 80 -13.44 19.05 17.25
N ASP A 81 -13.82 17.98 17.94
CA ASP A 81 -12.97 17.08 18.72
C ASP A 81 -12.44 15.91 17.90
N LEU A 82 -12.76 15.82 16.60
CA LEU A 82 -12.21 14.77 15.74
C LEU A 82 -10.68 14.88 15.69
N THR A 83 -10.01 13.91 16.27
CA THR A 83 -8.55 13.83 16.26
C THR A 83 -8.04 13.25 14.95
N LEU A 84 -6.78 13.52 14.62
CA LEU A 84 -6.14 12.92 13.46
C LEU A 84 -6.07 11.39 13.57
N LEU A 85 -5.84 10.86 14.77
CA LEU A 85 -5.80 9.42 14.97
C LEU A 85 -7.16 8.78 14.66
N GLU A 86 -8.24 9.36 15.16
CA GLU A 86 -9.59 8.92 14.83
C GLU A 86 -9.87 9.08 13.33
N ALA A 87 -9.40 10.17 12.71
CA ALA A 87 -9.55 10.39 11.27
C ALA A 87 -8.90 9.26 10.43
N THR A 88 -7.71 8.77 10.83
CA THR A 88 -7.06 7.63 10.14
C THR A 88 -7.78 6.29 10.36
N ALA A 89 -8.53 6.15 11.45
CA ALA A 89 -9.23 4.92 11.84
C ALA A 89 -10.71 4.89 11.41
N ARG A 90 -11.20 5.91 10.69
CA ARG A 90 -12.60 5.98 10.24
C ARG A 90 -12.94 4.82 9.31
N ASN A 91 -14.19 4.35 9.40
CA ASN A 91 -14.74 3.27 8.57
C ASN A 91 -16.00 3.69 7.78
N ASP A 92 -16.46 4.93 7.97
CA ASP A 92 -17.61 5.50 7.24
C ASP A 92 -17.21 6.14 5.90
N ASP A 93 -15.99 5.91 5.44
CA ASP A 93 -15.38 6.51 4.25
C ASP A 93 -15.83 5.88 2.92
N VAL A 94 -16.57 4.78 2.96
CA VAL A 94 -17.12 4.14 1.75
C VAL A 94 -18.23 5.00 1.15
N GLU A 95 -19.17 5.44 1.98
CA GLU A 95 -20.34 6.21 1.56
C GLU A 95 -20.15 7.73 1.71
N ASN A 96 -19.16 8.17 2.50
CA ASN A 96 -18.93 9.59 2.78
C ASN A 96 -17.60 10.08 2.18
N ALA A 97 -17.71 10.84 1.08
CA ALA A 97 -16.56 11.41 0.38
C ALA A 97 -15.71 12.34 1.26
N PHE A 98 -16.33 13.09 2.19
CA PHE A 98 -15.59 13.96 3.11
C PHE A 98 -14.89 13.17 4.21
N ALA A 99 -15.48 12.07 4.68
CA ALA A 99 -14.82 11.14 5.60
C ALA A 99 -13.58 10.51 4.93
N ARG A 100 -13.72 10.09 3.67
CA ARG A 100 -12.58 9.59 2.87
C ARG A 100 -11.51 10.64 2.67
N LEU A 101 -11.90 11.88 2.35
CA LEU A 101 -10.98 13.00 2.19
C LEU A 101 -10.14 13.23 3.45
N VAL A 102 -10.75 13.38 4.62
CA VAL A 102 -9.99 13.65 5.86
C VAL A 102 -9.13 12.46 6.26
N LYS A 103 -9.60 11.23 6.05
CA LYS A 103 -8.85 10.00 6.33
C LYS A 103 -7.57 9.93 5.50
N GLU A 104 -7.69 10.07 4.18
CA GLU A 104 -6.54 9.99 3.27
C GLU A 104 -5.62 11.22 3.39
N SER A 105 -6.17 12.42 3.60
CA SER A 105 -5.37 13.62 3.83
C SER A 105 -4.59 13.57 5.13
N THR A 106 -5.15 12.94 6.18
CA THR A 106 -4.43 12.78 7.45
C THR A 106 -3.22 11.86 7.28
N ALA A 107 -3.40 10.73 6.59
CA ALA A 107 -2.27 9.86 6.25
C ALA A 107 -1.25 10.59 5.37
N ALA A 108 -1.69 11.32 4.35
CA ALA A 108 -0.81 12.10 3.48
C ALA A 108 -0.01 13.15 4.25
N LEU A 109 -0.62 13.83 5.22
CA LEU A 109 0.05 14.80 6.07
C LEU A 109 1.14 14.12 6.92
N LEU A 110 0.84 12.98 7.52
CA LEU A 110 1.83 12.23 8.31
C LEU A 110 2.99 11.75 7.42
N ASN A 111 2.68 11.25 6.22
CA ASN A 111 3.69 10.82 5.26
C ASN A 111 4.58 11.99 4.81
N SER A 112 4.02 13.17 4.56
CA SER A 112 4.78 14.37 4.17
C SER A 112 5.83 14.80 5.20
N TYR A 113 5.66 14.39 6.46
CA TYR A 113 6.62 14.63 7.53
C TYR A 113 7.54 13.44 7.81
N ALA A 114 7.06 12.21 7.62
CA ALA A 114 7.74 10.99 8.05
C ALA A 114 8.51 10.28 6.93
N ARG A 115 8.23 10.60 5.67
CA ARG A 115 8.70 9.83 4.51
C ARG A 115 9.45 10.75 3.55
N ILE A 116 10.70 10.40 3.30
CA ILE A 116 11.53 11.10 2.32
C ILE A 116 10.98 10.79 0.92
N GLY A 117 10.84 11.82 0.10
CA GLY A 117 10.35 11.67 -1.28
C GLY A 117 8.84 11.47 -1.42
N TYR A 118 8.06 11.68 -0.35
CA TYR A 118 6.60 11.73 -0.47
C TYR A 118 6.20 12.88 -1.41
N PRO A 119 5.26 12.67 -2.36
CA PRO A 119 5.02 13.60 -3.46
C PRO A 119 4.32 14.91 -3.06
N TYR A 120 3.82 15.01 -1.83
CA TYR A 120 3.20 16.23 -1.32
C TYR A 120 3.93 16.76 -0.09
N THR A 121 4.14 18.06 -0.06
CA THR A 121 4.53 18.77 1.17
C THR A 121 3.35 18.90 2.13
N ALA A 122 3.62 19.10 3.41
CA ALA A 122 2.57 19.29 4.41
C ALA A 122 1.64 20.48 4.10
N TRP A 123 2.17 21.55 3.51
CA TRP A 123 1.39 22.71 3.12
C TRP A 123 0.44 22.40 1.94
N GLU A 124 0.93 21.66 0.94
CA GLU A 124 0.10 21.21 -0.18
C GLU A 124 -1.04 20.32 0.30
N VAL A 125 -0.76 19.35 1.20
CA VAL A 125 -1.80 18.48 1.77
C VAL A 125 -2.89 19.31 2.44
N LYS A 126 -2.52 20.29 3.28
CA LYS A 126 -3.49 21.17 3.95
C LYS A 126 -4.32 21.96 2.94
N THR A 127 -3.68 22.56 1.95
CA THR A 127 -4.34 23.37 0.93
C THR A 127 -5.31 22.53 0.09
N LEU A 128 -4.88 21.34 -0.33
CA LEU A 128 -5.66 20.43 -1.16
C LEU A 128 -6.86 19.85 -0.40
N LEU A 129 -6.72 19.52 0.90
CA LEU A 129 -7.87 19.17 1.73
C LEU A 129 -8.89 20.30 1.73
N ILE A 130 -8.47 21.55 2.00
CA ILE A 130 -9.37 22.70 2.02
C ILE A 130 -10.07 22.90 0.68
N ARG A 131 -9.37 22.70 -0.44
CA ARG A 131 -9.97 22.73 -1.79
C ARG A 131 -10.97 21.61 -2.01
N GLY A 132 -10.71 20.41 -1.49
CA GLY A 132 -11.64 19.27 -1.58
C GLY A 132 -12.96 19.49 -0.84
N LEU A 133 -12.98 20.34 0.20
CA LEU A 133 -14.19 20.59 1.01
C LEU A 133 -15.32 21.32 0.29
N VAL A 134 -15.08 21.87 -0.91
CA VAL A 134 -16.05 22.69 -1.64
C VAL A 134 -17.23 21.88 -2.20
N SER A 135 -17.06 20.58 -2.46
CA SER A 135 -18.14 19.70 -2.93
C SER A 135 -17.80 18.23 -2.70
N GLU A 136 -18.80 17.35 -2.72
CA GLU A 136 -18.57 15.90 -2.60
C GLU A 136 -17.70 15.35 -3.72
N LYS A 137 -17.92 15.83 -4.96
CA LYS A 137 -17.12 15.43 -6.11
C LYS A 137 -15.66 15.84 -5.94
N ALA A 138 -15.40 17.08 -5.49
CA ALA A 138 -14.04 17.56 -5.23
C ALA A 138 -13.38 16.76 -4.10
N ALA A 139 -14.12 16.46 -3.03
CA ALA A 139 -13.65 15.63 -1.94
C ALA A 139 -13.30 14.21 -2.40
N ALA A 140 -14.17 13.58 -3.20
CA ALA A 140 -13.96 12.24 -3.71
C ALA A 140 -12.71 12.14 -4.61
N VAL A 141 -12.52 13.10 -5.53
CA VAL A 141 -11.35 13.18 -6.41
C VAL A 141 -10.08 13.41 -5.62
N GLN A 142 -10.09 14.40 -4.71
CA GLN A 142 -8.89 14.70 -3.93
C GLN A 142 -8.52 13.57 -2.96
N ALA A 143 -9.52 12.90 -2.37
CA ALA A 143 -9.29 11.72 -1.56
C ALA A 143 -8.62 10.59 -2.36
N GLN A 144 -9.03 10.40 -3.62
CA GLN A 144 -8.44 9.39 -4.50
C GLN A 144 -6.96 9.71 -4.82
N HIS A 145 -6.63 10.97 -5.11
CA HIS A 145 -5.23 11.37 -5.35
C HIS A 145 -4.35 11.14 -4.11
N PHE A 146 -4.85 11.43 -2.91
CA PHE A 146 -4.10 11.13 -1.69
C PHE A 146 -4.00 9.63 -1.44
N HIS A 147 -5.06 8.87 -1.70
CA HIS A 147 -5.04 7.41 -1.58
C HIS A 147 -3.93 6.81 -2.44
N GLU A 148 -3.86 7.18 -3.72
CA GLU A 148 -2.83 6.70 -4.65
C GLU A 148 -1.42 7.04 -4.17
N ALA A 149 -1.18 8.27 -3.72
CA ALA A 149 0.11 8.67 -3.16
C ALA A 149 0.46 7.92 -1.87
N ASN A 150 -0.53 7.65 -1.01
CA ASN A 150 -0.35 6.87 0.21
C ASN A 150 -0.04 5.40 -0.09
N GLN A 151 -0.59 4.83 -1.17
CA GLN A 151 -0.28 3.46 -1.59
C GLN A 151 1.09 3.36 -2.28
N ALA A 152 1.50 4.38 -3.03
CA ALA A 152 2.77 4.40 -3.77
C ALA A 152 4.00 4.73 -2.90
N CYS A 153 3.78 5.06 -1.63
CA CYS A 153 4.83 5.44 -0.69
C CYS A 153 5.56 4.21 -0.13
N ASN A 154 6.90 4.26 -0.16
CA ASN A 154 7.81 3.20 0.30
C ASN A 154 8.37 3.49 1.70
#